data_AF-A0A7S1X370-F1
#
_entry.id   AF-A0A7S1X370-F1
#
_cell.length_a   1.000
_cell.length_b   1.000
_cell.length_c   1.000
_cell.angle_alpha   90.00
_cell.angle_beta   90.00
_cell.angle_gamma   90.00
#
_symmetry.space_group_name_H-M   'P 1'
#
loop_
_entity.id
_entity.type
_entity.pdbx_description
1 polymer ?
#
loop_
_entity_poly.entity_id
_entity_poly.type
_entity_poly.pdbx_seq_one_letter_code
_entity_poly.pdbx_strand_id
1 'polypeptide(L)'
;DKFGCEVRRKLVEKHKLIIVMVGLPGRGKTFLCNKLCSYLNWLGHRTRHFNVGFYRRRMNTNHETQDAAFFDKDNAEGQEKRQQALLSALDDMLTWLSGEHSQVAIFDA
;
A
#
# COMPACT_ATOMS: atom_id res chain seq x y z
N ASP A 1 6.49 -37.38 -24.36
CA ASP A 1 5.57 -36.45 -23.66
C ASP A 1 6.06 -35.89 -22.32
N LYS A 2 7.28 -35.32 -22.25
CA LYS A 2 7.78 -34.65 -21.01
C LYS A 2 8.48 -33.30 -21.24
N PHE A 3 8.45 -32.73 -22.46
CA PHE A 3 9.14 -31.48 -22.77
C PHE A 3 8.21 -30.25 -22.90
N GLY A 4 6.89 -30.41 -22.84
CA GLY A 4 5.93 -29.32 -23.07
C GLY A 4 5.53 -28.52 -21.82
N CYS A 5 5.68 -29.08 -20.61
CA CYS A 5 5.19 -28.45 -19.38
C CYS A 5 6.21 -27.48 -18.74
N GLU A 6 7.50 -27.67 -19.01
CA GLU A 6 8.59 -26.95 -18.31
C GLU A 6 8.88 -25.57 -18.93
N VAL A 7 8.68 -25.43 -20.25
CA VAL A 7 8.95 -24.19 -20.99
C VAL A 7 7.93 -23.08 -20.67
N ARG A 8 6.67 -23.44 -20.37
CA ARG A 8 5.63 -22.45 -19.99
C ARG A 8 5.84 -21.83 -18.60
N ARG A 9 6.72 -22.38 -17.77
CA ARG A 9 6.96 -21.88 -16.41
C ARG A 9 8.00 -20.75 -16.35
N LYS A 10 8.78 -20.55 -17.42
CA LYS A 10 9.94 -19.64 -17.44
C LYS A 10 9.67 -18.20 -17.90
N LEU A 11 8.45 -17.86 -18.33
CA LEU A 11 8.14 -16.60 -19.01
C LEU A 11 7.03 -15.75 -18.37
N VAL A 12 6.52 -16.11 -17.19
CA VAL A 12 5.89 -15.09 -16.35
C VAL A 12 7.03 -14.46 -15.59
N GLU A 13 7.67 -13.46 -16.19
CA GLU A 13 8.51 -12.54 -15.43
C GLU A 13 7.75 -12.17 -14.15
N LYS A 14 8.43 -12.26 -13.00
CA LYS A 14 7.93 -11.88 -11.67
C LYS A 14 7.71 -10.36 -11.63
N HIS A 15 6.84 -9.83 -12.48
CA HIS A 15 6.49 -8.43 -12.50
C HIS A 15 5.74 -8.11 -11.20
N LYS A 16 6.37 -7.28 -10.39
CA LYS A 16 5.76 -6.70 -9.20
C LYS A 16 4.98 -5.46 -9.63
N LEU A 17 3.73 -5.36 -9.22
CA LEU A 17 2.85 -4.23 -9.52
C LEU A 17 2.62 -3.41 -8.25
N ILE A 18 2.74 -2.09 -8.39
CA ILE A 18 2.36 -1.14 -7.35
C ILE A 18 1.19 -0.32 -7.87
N ILE A 19 0.07 -0.35 -7.16
CA ILE A 19 -1.14 0.42 -7.44
C ILE A 19 -1.18 1.56 -6.42
N VAL A 20 -0.91 2.79 -6.86
CA VAL A 20 -0.94 3.98 -6.00
C VAL A 20 -2.28 4.68 -6.15
N MET A 21 -2.98 4.85 -5.05
CA MET A 21 -4.30 5.47 -5.02
C MET A 21 -4.18 6.96 -4.72
N VAL A 22 -4.84 7.77 -5.53
CA VAL A 22 -4.81 9.24 -5.42
C VAL A 22 -6.22 9.80 -5.32
N GLY A 23 -6.36 10.93 -4.63
CA GLY A 23 -7.62 11.67 -4.58
C GLY A 23 -7.90 12.27 -3.20
N LEU A 24 -8.88 13.17 -3.15
CA LEU A 24 -9.26 13.88 -1.94
C LEU A 24 -9.74 12.93 -0.82
N PRO A 25 -9.67 13.36 0.46
CA PRO A 25 -10.30 12.65 1.56
C PRO A 25 -11.79 12.38 1.30
N GLY A 26 -12.32 11.27 1.81
CA GLY A 26 -13.75 10.92 1.70
C GLY A 26 -14.21 10.40 0.32
N ARG A 27 -13.29 10.17 -0.63
CA ARG A 27 -13.63 9.69 -2.00
C ARG A 27 -13.63 8.17 -2.18
N GLY A 28 -13.77 7.41 -1.10
CA GLY A 28 -13.88 5.95 -1.17
C GLY A 28 -12.61 5.19 -1.57
N LYS A 29 -11.43 5.82 -1.55
CA LYS A 29 -10.14 5.19 -1.90
C LYS A 29 -9.92 3.90 -1.11
N THR A 30 -9.88 3.97 0.22
CA THR A 30 -9.70 2.82 1.12
C THR A 30 -10.73 1.71 0.90
N PHE A 31 -11.99 2.07 0.60
CA PHE A 31 -13.02 1.08 0.29
C PHE A 31 -12.71 0.32 -0.99
N LEU A 32 -12.33 1.03 -2.05
CA LEU A 32 -11.92 0.43 -3.31
C LEU A 32 -10.64 -0.41 -3.15
N CYS A 33 -9.64 0.08 -2.39
CA CYS A 33 -8.41 -0.65 -2.09
C CYS A 33 -8.70 -2.01 -1.43
N ASN A 34 -9.58 -2.03 -0.43
CA ASN A 34 -9.95 -3.25 0.27
C ASN A 34 -10.61 -4.25 -0.67
N LYS A 35 -11.57 -3.80 -1.49
CA LYS A 35 -12.22 -4.66 -2.49
C LYS A 35 -11.24 -5.19 -3.53
N LEU A 36 -10.36 -4.33 -4.04
CA LEU A 36 -9.34 -4.70 -5.02
C LEU A 36 -8.35 -5.71 -4.44
N CYS A 37 -7.90 -5.50 -3.21
CA CYS A 37 -7.02 -6.41 -2.49
C CYS A 37 -7.67 -7.80 -2.32
N SER A 38 -8.93 -7.86 -1.86
CA SER A 38 -9.66 -9.12 -1.73
C SER A 38 -9.86 -9.82 -3.07
N TYR A 39 -10.21 -9.08 -4.13
CA TYR A 39 -10.44 -9.63 -5.45
C TYR A 39 -9.15 -10.21 -6.08
N LEU A 40 -8.04 -9.47 -6.00
CA LEU A 40 -6.76 -9.95 -6.54
C LEU A 40 -6.24 -11.17 -5.78
N ASN A 41 -6.38 -11.20 -4.45
CA ASN A 41 -6.06 -12.40 -3.68
C ASN A 41 -6.98 -13.57 -4.03
N TRP A 42 -8.27 -13.34 -4.28
CA TRP A 42 -9.20 -14.38 -4.75
C TRP A 42 -8.79 -14.96 -6.11
N LEU A 43 -8.28 -14.13 -7.03
CA LEU A 43 -7.71 -14.58 -8.30
C LEU A 43 -6.37 -15.33 -8.16
N GLY A 44 -5.79 -15.39 -6.96
CA GLY A 44 -4.52 -16.05 -6.68
C GLY A 44 -3.29 -15.13 -6.76
N HIS A 45 -3.46 -13.82 -6.95
CA HIS A 45 -2.36 -12.87 -6.88
C HIS A 45 -2.07 -12.49 -5.43
N ARG A 46 -0.86 -12.79 -4.95
CA ARG A 46 -0.40 -12.39 -3.61
C ARG A 46 -0.37 -10.86 -3.52
N THR A 47 -1.39 -10.29 -2.89
CA THR A 47 -1.66 -8.85 -2.87
C THR A 47 -1.74 -8.33 -1.44
N ARG A 48 -1.14 -7.16 -1.17
CA ARG A 48 -1.22 -6.50 0.14
C ARG A 48 -1.58 -5.03 0.00
N HIS A 49 -2.39 -4.54 0.94
CA HIS A 49 -2.81 -3.15 1.05
C HIS A 49 -2.01 -2.44 2.15
N PHE A 50 -1.44 -1.28 1.80
CA PHE A 50 -0.65 -0.40 2.66
C PHE A 50 -1.38 0.94 2.79
N ASN A 51 -2.00 1.18 3.94
CA ASN A 51 -2.79 2.40 4.20
C ASN A 51 -1.99 3.38 5.07
N VAL A 52 -1.54 4.49 4.50
CA VAL A 52 -0.72 5.51 5.19
C VAL A 52 -1.44 6.07 6.43
N GLY A 53 -2.76 6.22 6.36
CA GLY A 53 -3.56 6.64 7.51
C GLY A 53 -3.44 5.72 8.73
N PHE A 54 -3.25 4.41 8.52
CA PHE A 54 -3.01 3.46 9.61
C PHE A 54 -1.65 3.69 10.28
N TYR A 55 -0.58 3.91 9.50
CA TYR A 55 0.74 4.27 10.02
C TYR A 55 0.69 5.57 10.82
N ARG A 56 0.04 6.59 10.25
CA ARG A 56 -0.16 7.90 10.90
C ARG A 56 -0.89 7.79 12.25
N ARG A 57 -1.89 6.91 12.35
CA ARG A 57 -2.60 6.68 13.62
C ARG A 57 -1.78 5.89 14.63
N ARG A 58 -0.97 4.92 14.17
CA ARG A 58 -0.07 4.15 15.06
C ARG A 58 1.07 4.99 15.64
N MET A 59 1.59 5.93 14.86
CA MET A 59 2.66 6.84 15.31
C MET A 59 2.15 7.92 16.26
N ASN A 60 0.84 8.15 16.33
CA ASN A 60 0.23 9.12 17.22
C ASN A 60 0.09 8.56 18.65
N THR A 61 1.21 8.41 19.34
CA THR A 61 1.28 7.84 20.70
C THR A 61 0.65 8.75 21.76
N ASN A 62 0.56 10.04 21.49
CA ASN A 62 0.07 11.04 22.45
C ASN A 62 -1.46 11.25 22.36
N HIS A 63 -2.15 10.48 21.54
CA HIS A 63 -3.58 10.67 21.24
C HIS A 63 -3.91 12.11 20.82
N GLU A 64 -2.98 12.78 20.12
CA GLU A 64 -3.21 14.13 19.62
C GLU A 64 -4.38 14.12 18.63
N THR A 65 -5.22 15.14 18.72
CA THR A 65 -6.39 15.25 17.85
C THR A 65 -5.93 15.57 16.43
N GLN A 66 -6.20 14.68 15.47
CA GLN A 66 -5.89 14.88 14.05
C GLN A 66 -7.05 15.61 13.36
N ASP A 67 -7.28 16.85 13.76
CA ASP A 67 -8.32 17.73 13.21
C ASP A 67 -7.91 18.38 11.89
N ALA A 68 -8.70 19.34 11.40
CA ALA A 68 -8.40 20.06 10.16
C ALA A 68 -7.05 20.81 10.22
N ALA A 69 -6.65 21.34 11.38
CA ALA A 69 -5.41 22.07 11.55
C ALA A 69 -4.17 21.15 11.40
N PHE A 70 -4.30 19.87 11.76
CA PHE A 70 -3.26 18.86 11.48
C PHE A 70 -2.97 18.70 9.98
N PHE A 71 -3.99 18.84 9.12
CA PHE A 71 -3.85 18.67 7.67
C PHE A 71 -3.51 19.97 6.92
N ASP A 72 -3.44 21.10 7.63
CA ASP A 72 -3.07 22.38 7.05
C ASP A 72 -1.70 22.28 6.38
N LYS A 73 -1.56 22.96 5.25
CA LYS A 73 -0.28 23.08 4.54
C LYS A 73 0.71 23.96 5.30
N ASP A 74 0.24 24.87 6.14
CA ASP A 74 1.13 25.79 6.86
C ASP A 74 1.58 25.20 8.22
N ASN A 75 1.07 24.02 8.60
CA ASN A 75 1.47 23.27 9.79
C ASN A 75 2.69 22.37 9.48
N ALA A 76 3.91 22.88 9.72
CA ALA A 76 5.15 22.15 9.48
C ALA A 76 5.26 20.84 10.28
N GLU A 77 4.83 20.83 11.54
CA GLU A 77 4.83 19.62 12.38
C GLU A 77 3.87 18.55 11.84
N GLY A 78 2.66 18.97 11.44
CA GLY A 78 1.68 18.09 10.81
C GLY A 78 2.14 17.56 9.45
N GLN A 79 2.88 18.36 8.67
CA GLN A 79 3.54 17.89 7.45
C GLN A 79 4.61 16.83 7.75
N GLU A 80 5.47 17.07 8.73
CA GLU A 80 6.54 16.14 9.11
C GLU A 80 5.96 14.79 9.57
N LYS A 81 4.98 14.79 10.47
CA LYS A 81 4.30 13.57 10.94
C LYS A 81 3.64 12.80 9.78
N ARG A 82 3.04 13.50 8.81
CA ARG A 82 2.46 12.87 7.61
C ARG A 82 3.54 12.26 6.71
N GLN A 83 4.66 12.95 6.55
CA GLN A 83 5.79 12.46 5.76
C GLN A 83 6.44 11.22 6.40
N GLN A 84 6.60 11.22 7.72
CA GLN A 84 7.10 10.04 8.44
C GLN A 84 6.19 8.82 8.25
N ALA A 85 4.86 9.01 8.38
CA ALA A 85 3.90 7.94 8.14
C ALA A 85 3.94 7.41 6.70
N LEU A 86 4.10 8.31 5.71
CA LEU A 86 4.25 7.96 4.30
C LEU A 86 5.51 7.11 4.07
N LEU A 87 6.65 7.54 4.61
CA LEU A 87 7.94 6.86 4.45
C LEU A 87 7.94 5.49 5.13
N SER A 88 7.37 5.34 6.32
CA SER A 88 7.25 4.03 6.97
C SER A 88 6.31 3.08 6.22
N ALA A 89 5.20 3.58 5.67
CA ALA A 89 4.33 2.76 4.83
C ALA A 89 5.04 2.32 3.54
N LEU A 90 5.85 3.20 2.94
CA LEU A 90 6.64 2.92 1.74
C LEU A 90 7.72 1.87 2.02
N ASP A 91 8.45 1.99 3.13
CA ASP A 91 9.50 1.05 3.51
C ASP A 91 8.93 -0.36 3.77
N ASP A 92 7.83 -0.46 4.52
CA ASP A 92 7.10 -1.72 4.73
C ASP A 92 6.62 -2.34 3.41
N MET A 93 6.17 -1.51 2.47
CA MET A 93 5.73 -1.95 1.16
C MET A 93 6.87 -2.51 0.34
N LEU A 94 7.99 -1.79 0.25
CA LEU A 94 9.17 -2.22 -0.50
C LEU A 94 9.78 -3.49 0.11
N THR A 95 9.87 -3.56 1.44
CA THR A 95 10.30 -4.73 2.19
C THR A 95 9.39 -5.92 1.89
N TRP A 96 8.07 -5.77 1.97
CA TRP A 96 7.15 -6.85 1.64
C TRP A 96 7.24 -7.26 0.16
N LEU A 97 7.35 -6.31 -0.76
CA LEU A 97 7.51 -6.57 -2.19
C LEU A 97 8.79 -7.31 -2.50
N SER A 98 9.87 -7.12 -1.74
CA SER A 98 11.15 -7.82 -1.93
C SER A 98 11.03 -9.36 -1.79
N GLY A 99 10.00 -9.83 -1.06
CA GLY A 99 9.73 -11.25 -0.86
C GLY A 99 9.48 -12.03 -2.15
N GLU A 100 9.78 -13.33 -2.12
CA GLU A 100 9.82 -14.19 -3.32
C GLU A 100 8.45 -14.36 -4.02
N HIS A 101 7.38 -14.32 -3.24
CA HIS A 101 6.01 -14.60 -3.70
C HIS A 101 5.12 -13.35 -3.76
N SER A 102 5.63 -12.17 -3.40
CA SER A 102 4.85 -10.94 -3.43
C SER A 102 4.65 -10.47 -4.87
N GLN A 103 3.42 -10.08 -5.23
CA GLN A 103 3.06 -9.71 -6.60
C GLN A 103 2.48 -8.31 -6.71
N VAL A 104 1.50 -7.95 -5.87
CA VAL A 104 0.80 -6.65 -5.98
C VAL A 104 0.79 -5.92 -4.65
N ALA A 105 1.25 -4.67 -4.64
CA ALA A 105 1.08 -3.76 -3.53
C ALA A 105 0.06 -2.67 -3.89
N ILE A 106 -0.92 -2.44 -3.03
CA ILE A 106 -1.87 -1.33 -3.14
C ILE A 106 -1.49 -0.31 -2.08
N PHE A 107 -1.14 0.91 -2.50
CA PHE A 107 -0.68 2.00 -1.64
C PHE A 107 -1.77 3.09 -1.55
N ASP A 108 -2.36 3.26 -0.37
CA ASP A 108 -3.48 4.17 -0.08
C ASP A 108 -3.02 5.28 0.85
N ALA A 109 -2.88 6.49 0.30
CA ALA A 109 -2.42 7.70 0.99
C ALA A 109 -3.57 8.67 1.33
#